data_AF-A0A4Q6C9G1-F1
#
_entry.id   AF-A0A4Q6C9G1-F1
#
_cell.length_a   1.000
_cell.length_b   1.000
_cell.length_c   1.000
_cell.angle_alpha   90.00
_cell.angle_beta   90.00
_cell.angle_gamma   90.00
#
_symmetry.space_group_name_H-M   'P 1'
#
loop_
_entity.id
_entity.type
_entity.pdbx_description
1 polymer ?
#
loop_
_entity_poly.entity_id
_entity_poly.type
_entity_poly.pdbx_seq_one_letter_code
_entity_poly.pdbx_strand_id
1 'polypeptide(L)'
;HIVQSGVPVMGHLGLTPQSVHQFGGFKVQATSPEAQAMLLEQALKVEAAGAFALVLECVPTNIAKIVTERLSIPTIGIGAGSGCAGQVLVFQDLLGLNREFKPRFVRTYMDGFGVFQEALNSFDKDVKTGAFPNEKESFNPASDQGAHVKPKSTHATELST
;
A
#
# COMPACT_ATOMS: atom_id res chain seq x y z
N HIS A 1 22.74 4.94 13.39
CA HIS A 1 23.36 5.62 12.24
C HIS A 1 22.34 6.30 11.33
N ILE A 2 21.44 5.59 10.64
CA ILE A 2 20.48 6.20 9.67
C ILE A 2 19.69 7.39 10.26
N VAL A 3 19.04 7.19 11.41
CA VAL A 3 18.28 8.26 12.10
C VAL A 3 19.19 9.42 12.53
N GLN A 4 20.38 9.11 13.06
CA GLN A 4 21.37 10.12 13.47
C GLN A 4 21.87 10.95 12.28
N SER A 5 21.82 10.40 11.06
CA SER A 5 22.14 11.10 9.82
C SER A 5 20.97 11.94 9.28
N GLY A 6 19.86 12.09 10.02
CA GLY A 6 18.73 12.94 9.67
C GLY A 6 17.68 12.27 8.78
N VAL A 7 17.78 10.97 8.51
CA VAL A 7 16.80 10.24 7.71
C VAL A 7 15.72 9.65 8.63
N PRO A 8 14.43 10.04 8.49
CA PRO A 8 13.35 9.44 9.27
C PRO A 8 13.15 7.97 8.87
N VAL A 9 13.03 7.10 9.88
CA VAL A 9 12.90 5.65 9.67
C VAL A 9 11.59 5.16 10.27
N MET A 10 10.83 4.41 9.48
CA MET A 10 9.74 3.57 9.96
C MET A 10 10.25 2.12 10.02
N GLY A 11 10.13 1.49 11.19
CA GLY A 11 10.48 0.09 11.35
C GLY A 11 9.45 -0.84 10.72
N HIS A 12 9.83 -2.10 10.50
CA HIS A 12 8.90 -3.16 10.09
C HIS A 12 9.28 -4.45 10.83
N LEU A 13 8.35 -4.99 11.63
CA LEU A 13 8.50 -6.26 12.33
C LEU A 13 7.31 -7.19 12.07
N GLY A 14 7.46 -8.46 12.46
CA GLY A 14 6.52 -9.53 12.10
C GLY A 14 6.97 -10.23 10.82
N LEU A 15 6.05 -10.51 9.92
CA LEU A 15 6.39 -11.08 8.61
C LEU A 15 7.02 -9.98 7.75
N THR A 16 8.33 -10.02 7.55
CA THR A 16 9.04 -9.15 6.60
C THR A 16 9.16 -9.87 5.25
N PRO A 17 8.40 -9.48 4.20
CA PRO A 17 8.32 -10.24 2.95
C PRO A 17 9.67 -10.48 2.27
N GLN A 18 10.67 -9.62 2.49
CA GLN A 18 12.03 -9.79 1.98
C GLN A 18 12.70 -11.08 2.49
N SER A 19 12.23 -11.62 3.61
CA SER A 19 12.72 -12.83 4.28
C SER A 19 11.82 -14.05 4.05
N VAL A 20 10.93 -14.01 3.05
CA VAL A 20 9.92 -15.06 2.79
C VAL A 20 10.52 -16.47 2.70
N HIS A 21 11.70 -16.64 2.11
CA HIS A 21 12.36 -17.95 2.01
C HIS A 21 12.87 -18.45 3.37
N GLN A 22 13.34 -17.56 4.24
CA GLN A 22 13.79 -17.91 5.59
C GLN A 22 12.61 -18.34 6.47
N PHE A 23 11.43 -17.71 6.28
CA PHE A 23 10.20 -18.11 6.95
C PHE A 23 9.54 -19.37 6.33
N GLY A 24 10.00 -19.80 5.15
CA GLY A 24 9.39 -20.88 4.39
C GLY A 24 7.98 -20.53 3.90
N GLY A 25 7.78 -19.28 3.46
CA GLY A 25 6.53 -18.74 2.94
C GLY A 25 5.94 -17.60 3.77
N PHE A 26 4.78 -17.09 3.35
CA PHE A 26 4.02 -16.05 4.04
C PHE A 26 3.29 -16.64 5.25
N LYS A 27 4.00 -16.77 6.37
CA LYS A 27 3.48 -17.35 7.61
C LYS A 27 3.26 -16.28 8.68
N VAL A 28 2.26 -16.51 9.53
CA VAL A 28 2.03 -15.71 10.74
C VAL A 28 3.25 -15.82 11.65
N GLN A 29 3.74 -14.69 12.15
CA GLN A 29 4.88 -14.59 13.04
C GLN A 29 4.44 -14.41 14.50
N ALA A 30 5.35 -14.59 15.46
CA ALA A 30 5.10 -14.40 16.89
C ALA A 30 3.92 -15.23 17.45
N THR A 31 3.83 -16.51 17.08
CA THR A 31 2.76 -17.41 17.51
C THR A 31 2.99 -18.08 18.86
N SER A 32 4.25 -18.21 19.32
CA SER A 32 4.58 -18.72 20.66
C SER A 32 4.83 -17.58 21.67
N PRO A 33 4.71 -17.84 22.98
CA PRO A 33 5.02 -16.85 24.01
C PRO A 33 6.44 -16.27 23.91
N GLU A 34 7.43 -17.11 23.60
CA GLU A 34 8.82 -16.70 23.44
C GLU A 34 8.99 -15.79 22.24
N ALA A 35 8.34 -16.13 21.12
CA ALA A 35 8.37 -15.32 19.91
C ALA A 35 7.62 -13.98 20.08
N GLN A 36 6.56 -13.94 20.90
CA GLN A 36 5.87 -12.71 21.28
C GLN A 36 6.73 -11.80 22.15
N ALA A 37 7.42 -12.37 23.14
CA ALA A 37 8.37 -11.62 23.97
C ALA A 37 9.51 -11.04 23.12
N MET A 38 10.05 -11.83 22.19
CA MET A 38 11.08 -11.38 21.25
C MET A 38 10.58 -10.25 20.35
N LEU A 39 9.35 -10.33 19.81
CA LEU A 39 8.76 -9.28 18.99
C LEU A 39 8.65 -7.95 19.77
N LEU A 40 8.18 -8.01 21.02
CA LEU A 40 8.10 -6.82 21.88
C LEU A 40 9.48 -6.24 22.18
N GLU A 41 10.47 -7.08 22.49
CA GLU A 41 11.85 -6.64 22.70
C GLU A 41 12.42 -5.95 21.45
N GLN A 42 12.22 -6.55 20.27
CA GLN A 42 12.64 -5.97 18.99
C GLN A 42 11.96 -4.62 18.74
N ALA A 43 10.66 -4.52 19.01
CA ALA A 43 9.90 -3.28 18.84
C ALA A 43 10.46 -2.14 19.70
N LEU A 44 10.74 -2.41 20.98
CA LEU A 44 11.35 -1.45 21.91
C LEU A 44 12.76 -1.04 21.45
N LYS A 45 13.55 -1.97 20.90
CA LYS A 45 14.88 -1.66 20.35
C LYS A 45 14.80 -0.78 19.10
N VAL A 46 13.82 -1.02 18.23
CA VAL A 46 13.60 -0.21 17.02
C VAL A 46 13.19 1.21 17.39
N GLU A 47 12.30 1.38 18.37
CA GLU A 47 11.96 2.69 18.92
C GLU A 47 13.17 3.38 19.56
N ALA A 48 13.92 2.67 20.42
CA ALA A 48 15.12 3.21 21.05
C ALA A 48 16.20 3.63 20.03
N ALA A 49 16.23 3.01 18.84
CA ALA A 49 17.09 3.41 17.74
C ALA A 49 16.63 4.69 17.01
N GLY A 50 15.46 5.23 17.36
CA GLY A 50 14.91 6.50 16.87
C GLY A 50 13.93 6.37 15.70
N ALA A 51 13.34 5.19 15.47
CA ALA A 51 12.27 5.07 14.49
C ALA A 51 11.06 5.95 14.87
N PHE A 52 10.40 6.57 13.90
CA PHE A 52 9.24 7.45 14.16
C PHE A 52 7.91 6.68 14.16
N ALA A 53 7.88 5.46 13.62
CA ALA A 53 6.72 4.60 13.53
C ALA A 53 7.16 3.14 13.31
N LEU A 54 6.23 2.19 13.50
CA LEU A 54 6.49 0.76 13.32
C LEU A 54 5.35 0.06 12.57
N VAL A 55 5.67 -0.61 11.46
CA VAL A 55 4.75 -1.56 10.82
C VAL A 55 4.80 -2.91 11.55
N LEU A 56 3.63 -3.47 11.81
CA LEU A 56 3.44 -4.84 12.30
C LEU A 56 2.68 -5.65 11.25
N GLU A 57 3.34 -6.65 10.65
CA GLU A 57 2.78 -7.47 9.58
C GLU A 57 2.55 -8.92 10.03
N CYS A 58 1.33 -9.45 9.80
CA CYS A 58 0.95 -10.84 10.04
C CYS A 58 1.37 -11.39 11.42
N VAL A 59 0.98 -10.67 12.49
CA VAL A 59 1.19 -11.08 13.89
C VAL A 59 -0.15 -11.23 14.62
N PRO A 60 -0.25 -12.06 15.68
CA PRO A 60 -1.46 -12.18 16.48
C PRO A 60 -1.94 -10.84 17.06
N THR A 61 -3.26 -10.64 17.07
CA THR A 61 -3.90 -9.38 17.52
C THR A 61 -3.53 -9.00 18.95
N ASN A 62 -3.36 -9.98 19.85
CA ASN A 62 -3.01 -9.74 21.24
C ASN A 62 -1.62 -9.10 21.38
N ILE A 63 -0.61 -9.64 20.68
CA ILE A 63 0.74 -9.09 20.76
C ILE A 63 0.85 -7.76 20.03
N ALA A 64 0.15 -7.58 18.91
CA ALA A 64 0.11 -6.29 18.22
C ALA A 64 -0.44 -5.16 19.11
N LYS A 65 -1.53 -5.44 19.85
CA LYS A 65 -2.10 -4.51 20.82
C LYS A 65 -1.10 -4.21 21.95
N ILE A 66 -0.47 -5.22 22.52
CA ILE A 66 0.54 -5.04 23.58
C ILE A 66 1.70 -4.17 23.09
N VAL A 67 2.25 -4.42 21.90
CA VAL A 67 3.31 -3.59 21.32
C VAL A 67 2.85 -2.15 21.17
N THR A 68 1.64 -1.94 20.63
CA THR A 68 1.07 -0.60 20.42
C THR A 68 0.90 0.17 21.74
N GLU A 69 0.47 -0.49 22.81
CA GLU A 69 0.30 0.13 24.13
C GLU A 69 1.65 0.42 24.82
N ARG A 70 2.73 -0.24 24.41
CA ARG A 70 4.05 -0.15 25.05
C ARG A 70 5.00 0.84 24.37
N LEU A 71 4.84 1.08 23.07
CA LEU A 71 5.62 2.08 22.35
C LEU A 71 5.00 3.48 22.52
N SER A 72 5.84 4.50 22.47
CA SER A 72 5.45 5.90 22.34
C SER A 72 5.20 6.33 20.89
N ILE A 73 5.77 5.61 19.92
CA ILE A 73 5.58 5.84 18.48
C ILE A 73 4.36 5.09 17.92
N PRO A 74 3.68 5.60 16.87
CA PRO A 74 2.53 4.93 16.28
C PRO A 74 2.90 3.61 15.60
N THR A 75 2.04 2.60 15.79
CA THR A 75 2.10 1.33 15.07
C THR A 75 1.11 1.31 13.89
N ILE A 76 1.51 0.72 12.78
CA ILE A 76 0.69 0.54 11.57
C ILE A 76 0.52 -0.95 11.31
N GLY A 77 -0.71 -1.45 11.40
CA GLY A 77 -1.01 -2.87 11.23
C GLY A 77 -1.33 -3.26 9.79
N ILE A 78 -0.84 -4.43 9.37
CA ILE A 78 -1.33 -5.17 8.21
C ILE A 78 -1.44 -6.65 8.56
N GLY A 79 -2.67 -7.15 8.73
CA GLY A 79 -2.87 -8.48 9.31
C GLY A 79 -2.44 -8.60 10.78
N ALA A 80 -2.44 -7.49 11.52
CA ALA A 80 -2.10 -7.41 12.95
C ALA A 80 -3.30 -7.04 13.85
N GLY A 81 -4.52 -7.08 13.29
CA GLY A 81 -5.75 -6.70 13.99
C GLY A 81 -5.91 -5.19 14.20
N SER A 82 -7.03 -4.79 14.79
CA SER A 82 -7.42 -3.38 14.98
C SER A 82 -6.76 -2.70 16.20
N GLY A 83 -5.88 -3.40 16.91
CA GLY A 83 -5.19 -2.88 18.10
C GLY A 83 -3.98 -1.98 17.79
N CYS A 84 -3.63 -1.80 16.51
CA CYS A 84 -2.59 -0.86 16.07
C CYS A 84 -3.16 0.57 15.94
N ALA A 85 -2.31 1.59 15.98
CA ALA A 85 -2.72 2.99 15.87
C ALA A 85 -3.25 3.37 14.47
N GLY A 86 -2.76 2.69 13.43
CA GLY A 86 -3.22 2.83 12.05
C GLY A 86 -3.22 1.49 11.32
N GLN A 87 -3.65 1.51 10.06
CA GLN A 87 -3.70 0.33 9.21
C GLN A 87 -3.13 0.63 7.82
N VAL A 88 -2.54 -0.37 7.18
CA VAL A 88 -2.09 -0.31 5.79
C VAL A 88 -2.57 -1.53 5.03
N LEU A 89 -2.93 -1.35 3.77
CA LEU A 89 -3.24 -2.41 2.82
C LEU A 89 -2.59 -2.09 1.48
N VAL A 90 -2.27 -3.14 0.72
CA VAL A 90 -1.80 -3.00 -0.65
C VAL A 90 -2.98 -2.54 -1.51
N PHE A 91 -2.79 -1.46 -2.27
CA PHE A 91 -3.84 -0.81 -3.06
C PHE A 91 -4.55 -1.77 -4.02
N GLN A 92 -3.79 -2.63 -4.69
CA GLN A 92 -4.30 -3.61 -5.64
C GLN A 92 -5.22 -4.64 -4.97
N ASP A 93 -4.85 -5.12 -3.77
CA ASP A 93 -5.65 -6.09 -3.02
C ASP A 93 -6.91 -5.44 -2.45
N LEU A 94 -6.77 -4.20 -1.95
CA LEU A 94 -7.86 -3.37 -1.46
C LEU A 94 -8.92 -3.11 -2.56
N LEU A 95 -8.48 -2.86 -3.80
CA LEU A 95 -9.36 -2.64 -4.95
C LEU A 95 -9.69 -3.90 -5.75
N GLY A 96 -9.24 -5.09 -5.32
CA GLY A 96 -9.60 -6.33 -6.00
C GLY A 96 -9.06 -6.45 -7.43
N LEU A 97 -7.88 -5.91 -7.72
CA LEU A 97 -7.23 -6.02 -9.03
C LEU A 97 -6.68 -7.43 -9.29
N ASN A 98 -6.34 -8.17 -8.23
CA ASN A 98 -5.93 -9.56 -8.32
C ASN A 98 -7.07 -10.49 -7.87
N ARG A 99 -7.51 -11.40 -8.75
CA ARG A 99 -8.61 -12.34 -8.45
C ARG A 99 -8.14 -13.57 -7.68
N GLU A 100 -6.88 -13.94 -7.82
CA GLU A 100 -6.31 -15.19 -7.30
C GLU A 100 -5.70 -15.02 -5.91
N PHE A 101 -5.08 -13.86 -5.66
CA PHE A 101 -4.46 -13.56 -4.38
C PHE A 101 -5.44 -12.87 -3.43
N LYS A 102 -5.92 -13.61 -2.42
CA LYS A 102 -6.85 -13.09 -1.40
C LYS A 102 -6.37 -13.46 0.00
N PRO A 103 -5.43 -12.71 0.59
CA PRO A 103 -5.02 -12.93 1.96
C PRO A 103 -6.19 -12.73 2.92
N ARG A 104 -6.29 -13.56 3.95
CA ARG A 104 -7.41 -13.54 4.91
C ARG A 104 -7.61 -12.17 5.59
N PHE A 105 -6.53 -11.39 5.74
CA PHE A 105 -6.56 -10.09 6.42
C PHE A 105 -6.96 -8.92 5.51
N VAL A 106 -7.18 -9.15 4.22
CA VAL A 106 -7.60 -8.09 3.28
C VAL A 106 -9.12 -8.08 3.15
N ARG A 107 -9.72 -6.90 3.26
CA ARG A 107 -11.07 -6.64 2.76
C ARG A 107 -10.97 -5.96 1.40
N THR A 108 -11.59 -6.54 0.39
CA THR A 108 -11.73 -5.93 -0.93
C THR A 108 -12.93 -4.97 -0.93
N TYR A 109 -12.74 -3.76 -1.45
CA TYR A 109 -13.74 -2.70 -1.47
C TYR A 109 -14.32 -2.43 -2.87
N MET A 110 -13.74 -3.03 -3.93
CA MET A 110 -14.15 -2.86 -5.32
C MET A 110 -13.83 -4.13 -6.13
N ASP A 111 -14.58 -4.42 -7.19
CA ASP A 111 -14.14 -5.34 -8.25
C ASP A 111 -13.34 -4.58 -9.32
N GLY A 112 -12.12 -4.18 -8.97
CA GLY A 112 -11.28 -3.40 -9.86
C GLY A 112 -10.83 -4.20 -11.07
N PHE A 113 -10.67 -5.54 -10.96
CA PHE A 113 -10.38 -6.38 -12.12
C PHE A 113 -11.49 -6.26 -13.17
N GLY A 114 -12.75 -6.42 -12.76
CA GLY A 114 -13.90 -6.31 -13.66
C GLY A 114 -13.97 -4.94 -14.34
N VAL A 115 -13.82 -3.86 -13.57
CA VAL A 115 -13.83 -2.48 -14.08
C VAL A 115 -12.71 -2.25 -15.11
N PHE A 116 -11.49 -2.69 -14.81
CA PHE A 116 -10.36 -2.53 -15.74
C PHE A 116 -10.53 -3.38 -16.98
N GLN A 117 -11.00 -4.62 -16.84
CA GLN A 117 -11.25 -5.51 -17.96
C GLN A 117 -12.31 -4.92 -18.91
N GLU A 118 -13.39 -4.37 -18.38
CA GLU A 118 -14.43 -3.72 -19.18
C GLU A 118 -13.90 -2.50 -19.94
N ALA A 119 -13.14 -1.63 -19.26
CA ALA A 119 -12.55 -0.45 -19.88
C ALA A 119 -11.58 -0.81 -21.02
N LEU A 120 -10.71 -1.80 -20.78
CA LEU A 120 -9.74 -2.26 -21.79
C LEU A 120 -10.41 -2.96 -22.97
N ASN A 121 -11.44 -3.76 -22.74
CA ASN A 121 -12.22 -4.40 -23.81
C ASN A 121 -13.01 -3.37 -24.63
N SER A 122 -13.54 -2.33 -23.98
CA SER A 122 -14.23 -1.24 -24.67
C SER A 122 -13.27 -0.47 -25.57
N PHE A 123 -12.08 -0.12 -25.05
CA PHE A 123 -11.01 0.49 -25.84
C PHE A 123 -10.58 -0.37 -27.03
N ASP A 124 -10.34 -1.68 -26.82
CA ASP A 124 -10.01 -2.62 -27.89
C ASP A 124 -11.10 -2.68 -28.98
N LYS A 125 -12.37 -2.71 -28.58
CA LYS A 125 -13.51 -2.67 -29.50
C LYS A 125 -13.54 -1.36 -30.29
N ASP A 126 -13.35 -0.22 -29.64
CA ASP A 126 -13.42 1.07 -30.30
C ASP A 126 -12.28 1.25 -31.31
N VAL A 127 -11.08 0.76 -30.99
CA VAL A 127 -9.95 0.71 -31.95
C VAL A 127 -10.27 -0.19 -33.13
N LYS A 128 -10.79 -1.41 -32.90
CA LYS A 128 -11.09 -2.38 -33.97
C LYS A 128 -12.23 -1.93 -34.88
N THR A 129 -13.20 -1.18 -34.35
CA THR A 129 -14.32 -0.66 -35.12
C THR A 129 -14.03 0.70 -35.77
N GLY A 130 -12.89 1.32 -35.44
CA GLY A 130 -12.55 2.68 -35.87
C GLY A 130 -13.38 3.77 -35.16
N ALA A 131 -14.08 3.43 -34.07
CA ALA A 131 -14.76 4.40 -33.22
C ALA A 131 -13.77 5.23 -32.39
N PHE A 132 -12.57 4.69 -32.13
CA PHE A 132 -11.44 5.42 -31.55
C PHE A 132 -10.19 5.34 -32.45
N PRO A 133 -9.49 6.45 -32.69
CA PRO A 133 -9.93 7.82 -32.40
C PRO A 133 -11.03 8.25 -33.38
N ASN A 134 -12.02 8.99 -32.90
CA ASN A 134 -13.00 9.69 -33.75
C ASN A 134 -12.52 11.11 -34.12
N GLU A 135 -13.34 11.86 -34.86
CA GLU A 135 -13.02 13.23 -35.30
C GLU A 135 -12.72 14.20 -34.14
N LYS A 136 -13.36 14.04 -32.97
CA LYS A 136 -13.12 14.91 -31.80
C LYS A 136 -11.81 14.58 -31.08
N GLU A 137 -11.30 13.38 -31.30
CA GLU A 137 -10.07 12.85 -30.71
C GLU A 137 -8.90 12.93 -31.71
N SER A 138 -9.13 13.54 -32.88
CA SER A 138 -8.17 13.66 -33.97
C SER A 138 -7.97 15.13 -34.33
N PHE A 139 -6.76 15.48 -34.79
CA PHE A 139 -6.46 16.82 -35.30
C PHE A 139 -6.53 16.85 -36.83
N ASN A 140 -7.16 17.88 -37.37
CA ASN A 140 -7.32 18.13 -38.80
C ASN A 140 -6.63 19.46 -39.20
N PRO A 141 -5.76 19.45 -40.22
CA PRO A 141 -5.01 20.64 -40.64
C PRO A 141 -5.86 21.86 -41.02
N ALA A 142 -7.12 21.66 -41.43
CA ALA A 142 -8.02 22.74 -41.81
C ALA A 142 -8.71 23.41 -40.62
N SER A 143 -9.01 22.66 -39.55
CA SER A 143 -9.73 23.16 -38.37
C SER A 143 -8.84 23.48 -37.17
N ASP A 144 -7.64 22.87 -37.10
CA ASP A 144 -6.78 22.93 -35.92
C ASP A 144 -5.52 23.79 -36.11
N GLN A 145 -5.47 24.62 -37.15
CA GLN A 145 -4.38 25.58 -37.33
C GLN A 145 -4.32 26.56 -36.16
N GLY A 146 -3.17 26.58 -35.47
CA GLY A 146 -2.97 27.43 -34.28
C GLY A 146 -3.63 26.88 -33.01
N ALA A 147 -4.18 25.66 -33.03
CA ALA A 147 -4.73 25.04 -31.84
C ALA A 147 -3.61 24.73 -30.82
N HIS A 148 -3.83 25.10 -29.56
CA HIS A 148 -2.94 24.79 -28.45
C HIS A 148 -3.54 23.70 -27.58
N VAL A 149 -2.79 22.62 -27.36
CA VAL A 149 -3.13 21.63 -26.34
C VAL A 149 -3.04 22.33 -24.98
N LYS A 150 -4.15 22.37 -24.25
CA LYS A 150 -4.17 22.94 -22.90
C LYS A 150 -3.12 22.21 -22.05
N PRO A 151 -2.25 22.92 -21.33
CA PRO A 151 -1.34 22.27 -20.39
C PRO A 151 -2.17 21.47 -19.38
N LYS A 152 -1.69 20.27 -19.01
CA LYS A 152 -2.29 19.51 -17.91
C LYS A 152 -2.36 20.43 -16.70
N SER A 153 -3.54 20.62 -16.14
CA SER A 153 -3.71 21.47 -14.96
C SER A 153 -2.84 20.93 -13.83
N THR A 154 -1.74 21.62 -13.52
CA THR A 154 -0.99 21.38 -12.30
C THR A 154 -1.84 21.92 -11.17
N HIS A 155 -2.53 21.05 -10.42
CA HIS A 155 -2.97 21.40 -9.09
C HIS A 155 -1.72 21.52 -8.21
N ALA A 156 -1.04 22.67 -8.30
CA ALA A 156 -0.11 23.10 -7.28
C ALA A 156 -0.98 23.51 -6.08
N THR A 157 -1.16 22.59 -5.14
CA THR A 157 -1.77 22.90 -3.85
C THR A 157 -0.86 23.91 -3.16
N GLU A 158 -1.29 25.17 -3.08
CA GLU A 158 -0.68 26.15 -2.20
C GLU A 158 -0.82 25.64 -0.76
N LEU A 159 0.25 25.04 -0.25
CA LEU A 159 0.44 24.89 1.18
C LEU A 159 0.84 26.27 1.69
N SER A 160 -0.15 27.04 2.13
CA SER A 160 0.07 28.24 2.92
C SER A 160 0.80 27.85 4.22
N THR A 161 1.95 28.50 4.41
CA THR A 161 2.80 28.54 5.61
C THR A 161 2.04 28.72 6.91
#